data_AF-A0A6J7C3B7-F1
#
_entry.id   AF-A0A6J7C3B7-F1
#
_cell.length_a   1.000
_cell.length_b   1.000
_cell.length_c   1.000
_cell.angle_alpha   90.00
_cell.angle_beta   90.00
_cell.angle_gamma   90.00
#
_symmetry.space_group_name_H-M   'P 1'
#
loop_
_entity.id
_entity.type
_entity.pdbx_description
1 polymer ?
#
loop_
_entity_poly.entity_id
_entity_poly.type
_entity_poly.pdbx_seq_one_letter_code
_entity_poly.pdbx_strand_id
1 'polypeptide(L)' 'MQEYSATTVRLDAPGQVAYADGERVGPLPVEIRVVPGAVRLLVPARMTSAT' A
#
# COMPACT_ATOMS: atom_id res chain seq x y z
N MET A 1 -12.39 -2.72 -15.54
CA MET A 1 -11.49 -2.37 -14.43
C MET A 1 -10.85 -3.66 -13.98
N GLN A 2 -9.52 -3.75 -13.95
CA GLN A 2 -8.82 -4.96 -13.51
C GLN A 2 -8.40 -4.74 -12.06
N GLU A 3 -8.71 -5.70 -11.19
CA GLU A 3 -8.28 -5.69 -9.79
C GLU A 3 -7.37 -6.90 -9.55
N TYR A 4 -6.25 -6.66 -8.88
CA TYR A 4 -5.29 -7.69 -8.51
C TYR A 4 -4.88 -7.50 -7.05
N SER A 5 -4.71 -8.60 -6.32
CA SER A 5 -4.16 -8.60 -4.97
C SER A 5 -2.82 -9.33 -4.96
N ALA A 6 -1.78 -8.69 -4.42
CA ALA A 6 -0.43 -9.24 -4.32
C ALA A 6 0.32 -8.59 -3.15
N THR A 7 1.33 -9.29 -2.61
CA THR A 7 2.22 -8.75 -1.57
C THR A 7 3.47 -8.08 -2.14
N THR A 8 3.73 -8.25 -3.43
CA THR A 8 4.82 -7.59 -4.16
C THR A 8 4.33 -7.22 -5.55
N VAL A 9 4.56 -5.97 -5.96
CA VAL A 9 4.17 -5.44 -7.27
C VAL A 9 5.33 -4.62 -7.83
N ARG A 10 5.68 -4.85 -9.09
CA ARG A 10 6.57 -3.96 -9.85
C ARG A 10 5.73 -3.15 -10.81
N LEU A 11 5.87 -1.83 -10.76
CA LEU A 11 5.21 -0.92 -11.69
C LEU A 11 6.25 -0.30 -12.61
N ASP A 12 6.02 -0.40 -13.91
CA ASP A 12 6.85 0.18 -14.95
C ASP A 12 5.95 0.94 -15.93
N ALA A 13 6.10 2.26 -15.97
CA ALA A 13 5.36 3.16 -16.83
C ALA A 13 6.23 4.41 -17.06
N PRO A 14 6.90 4.52 -18.23
CA PRO A 14 7.80 5.62 -18.53
C PRO A 14 7.18 7.00 -18.35
N GLY A 15 7.95 7.93 -17.80
CA GLY A 15 7.55 9.32 -17.59
C GLY A 15 6.59 9.55 -16.41
N GLN A 16 6.20 8.49 -15.70
CA GLN A 16 5.37 8.59 -14.50
C GLN A 16 6.20 8.75 -13.22
N VAL A 17 5.59 9.37 -12.21
CA VAL A 17 6.18 9.58 -10.88
C VAL A 17 5.31 8.87 -9.85
N ALA A 18 5.94 8.05 -9.00
CA ALA A 18 5.28 7.41 -7.87
C ALA A 18 5.12 8.40 -6.71
N TYR A 19 3.96 8.33 -6.07
CA TYR A 19 3.65 9.02 -4.82
C TYR A 19 3.17 8.01 -3.78
N ALA A 20 3.49 8.26 -2.52
CA ALA A 20 3.00 7.50 -1.37
C ALA A 20 2.58 8.49 -0.29
N ASP A 21 1.38 8.34 0.27
CA ASP A 21 0.85 9.19 1.34
C ASP A 21 0.94 10.71 1.06
N GLY A 22 0.82 11.10 -0.22
CA GLY A 22 0.92 12.49 -0.67
C GLY A 22 2.34 13.00 -0.94
N GLU A 23 3.36 12.21 -0.62
CA GLU A 23 4.77 12.54 -0.84
C GLU A 23 5.32 11.94 -2.14
N ARG A 24 6.25 12.66 -2.80
CA ARG A 24 6.94 12.19 -4.00
C ARG A 24 7.97 11.12 -3.63
N VAL A 25 7.84 9.91 -4.19
CA VAL A 25 8.81 8.83 -4.01
C VAL A 25 9.91 8.89 -5.07
N GLY A 26 9.54 9.07 -6.35
CA GLY A 26 10.49 9.11 -7.46
C GLY A 26 9.89 8.67 -8.81
N PRO A 27 10.66 8.72 -9.91
CA PRO A 27 10.23 8.20 -11.21
C PRO A 27 10.08 6.68 -11.18
N LEU A 28 9.20 6.15 -12.03
CA LEU A 28 9.13 4.70 -12.29
C LEU A 28 10.35 4.20 -13.09
N PRO A 29 10.72 2.91 -12.98
CA PRO A 29 10.00 1.84 -12.30
C PRO A 29 10.20 1.81 -10.77
N VAL A 30 9.20 1.30 -10.05
CA VAL A 30 9.26 1.08 -8.60
C VAL A 30 8.83 -0.35 -8.23
N GLU A 31 9.35 -0.84 -7.10
CA GLU A 31 8.89 -2.07 -6.44
C GLU A 31 8.14 -1.71 -5.16
N ILE A 32 6.93 -2.22 -5.00
CA ILE A 32 6.11 -2.09 -3.79
C ILE A 32 6.05 -3.44 -3.09
N ARG A 33 6.29 -3.46 -1.78
CA ARG A 33 6.25 -4.66 -0.95
C ARG A 33 5.43 -4.43 0.31
N VAL A 34 4.53 -5.36 0.60
CA VAL A 34 3.87 -5.45 1.91
C VAL A 34 4.87 -6.01 2.92
N VAL A 35 5.04 -5.33 4.05
CA VAL A 35 5.90 -5.79 5.16
C VAL A 35 4.99 -6.15 6.35
N PRO A 36 4.65 -7.44 6.54
CA PRO A 36 3.79 -7.87 7.63
C PRO A 36 4.40 -7.52 8.99
N GLY A 37 3.60 -6.93 9.88
CA GLY A 37 4.05 -6.55 11.23
C GLY A 37 5.05 -5.39 11.27
N ALA A 38 5.20 -4.61 10.20
CA ALA A 38 6.10 -3.46 10.16
C ALA A 38 5.84 -2.43 11.27
N VAL A 39 4.57 -2.26 11.65
CA VAL A 39 4.14 -1.29 12.66
C VAL A 39 3.13 -1.94 13.59
N ARG A 40 3.28 -1.68 14.89
CA ARG A 40 2.26 -1.99 15.91
C ARG A 40 1.41 -0.76 16.14
N LEU A 41 0.11 -0.86 15.91
CA LEU A 41 -0.84 0.23 16.06
C LEU A 41 -1.75 -0.02 17.26
N LEU A 42 -2.04 1.03 18.03
CA LEU A 42 -3.12 1.01 19.00
C LEU A 42 -4.43 1.25 18.25
N VAL A 43 -5.42 0.36 18.44
CA VAL A 43 -6.74 0.45 17.80
C VAL A 43 -7.84 0.46 18.86
N PRO A 44 -9.02 1.04 18.59
CA PRO A 44 -10.16 0.95 19.49
C PRO A 44 -10.50 -0.51 19.81
N ALA A 45 -11.03 -0.74 21.01
CA ALA A 45 -11.60 -2.04 21.36
C ALA A 45 -12.68 -2.41 20.33
N ARG A 46 -12.66 -3.66 19.86
CA ARG A 46 -13.61 -4.14 18.85
C ARG A 46 -15.03 -3.98 19.40
N MET A 47 -15.85 -3.18 18.73
CA MET A 47 -17.29 -3.18 18.98
C MET A 47 -17.88 -4.49 18.46
N THR A 48 -18.35 -5.35 19.35
CA THR A 48 -19.25 -6.44 18.99
C THR A 48 -20.61 -5.83 18.67
N SER A 49 -21.07 -5.99 17.42
CA SER A 49 -22.43 -5.59 17.06
C SER A 49 -23.42 -6.49 17.83
N ALA A 50 -24.32 -5.90 18.61
CA ALA A 50 -25.43 -6.62 19.22
C ALA A 50 -26.44 -6.98 18.11
N THR A 51 -26.80 -8.26 18.02
CA THR A 51 -27.85 -8.78 17.14
C THR A 51 -29.20 -8.18 17.47
#